data_AF-A0A530QVK7-F1
#
_entry.id   AF-A0A530QVK7-F1
#
_cell.length_a   1.000
_cell.length_b   1.000
_cell.length_c   1.000
_cell.angle_alpha   90.00
_cell.angle_beta   90.00
_cell.angle_gamma   90.00
#
_symmetry.space_group_name_H-M   'P 1'
#
loop_
_entity.id
_entity.type
_entity.pdbx_description
1 polymer ?
#
loop_
_entity_poly.entity_id
_entity_poly.type
_entity_poly.pdbx_seq_one_letter_code
_entity_poly.pdbx_strand_id
1 'polypeptide(L)'
;MNAAIRLPVEQAYASELQALARSDDRQRPAGWSLSPQAVLTYLLGGKAGDGTPVTPKYVGRRRLMETAVATLATDRALLLLGVPGTAKSWVSEHLAAAIMGDSTLIVQCTAGTDENQIRYGWNYAQLLAKGPSQDALV
;
A
#
# COMPACT_ATOMS: atom_id res chain seq x y z
N MET A 1 26.21 -10.09 -3.68
CA MET A 1 25.03 -9.61 -2.92
C MET A 1 24.61 -8.30 -3.57
N ASN A 2 23.56 -8.31 -4.41
CA ASN A 2 23.07 -7.08 -5.04
C ASN A 2 22.41 -6.22 -3.97
N ALA A 3 23.03 -5.08 -3.64
CA ALA A 3 22.40 -4.07 -2.81
C ALA A 3 21.12 -3.60 -3.52
N ALA A 4 19.96 -3.78 -2.89
CA ALA A 4 18.69 -3.31 -3.43
C ALA A 4 18.79 -1.79 -3.66
N ILE A 5 18.59 -1.35 -4.92
CA ILE A 5 18.71 0.07 -5.31
C ILE A 5 17.62 0.92 -4.63
N ARG A 6 16.47 0.31 -4.28
CA ARG A 6 15.40 0.92 -3.51
C ARG A 6 14.77 -0.14 -2.61
N LEU A 7 14.71 0.13 -1.30
CA LEU A 7 13.99 -0.73 -0.36
C LEU A 7 12.47 -0.48 -0.46
N PRO A 8 11.64 -1.51 -0.23
CA PRO A 8 10.19 -1.33 -0.07
C PRO A 8 9.88 -0.31 1.04
N VAL A 9 8.73 0.38 0.90
CA VAL A 9 8.37 1.49 1.79
C VAL A 9 8.25 1.02 3.25
N GLU A 10 7.64 -0.15 3.47
CA GLU A 10 7.48 -0.75 4.79
C GLU A 10 8.82 -1.09 5.46
N GLN A 11 9.89 -1.30 4.69
CA GLN A 11 11.23 -1.50 5.23
C GLN A 11 11.96 -0.18 5.44
N ALA A 12 11.91 0.73 4.46
CA ALA A 12 12.56 2.03 4.52
C ALA A 12 12.01 2.92 5.67
N TYR A 13 10.71 2.80 5.97
CA TYR A 13 10.02 3.56 7.01
C TYR A 13 9.50 2.68 8.14
N ALA A 14 10.13 1.51 8.36
CA ALA A 14 9.73 0.54 9.37
C ALA A 14 9.62 1.15 10.78
N SER A 15 10.58 2.00 11.16
CA SER A 15 10.61 2.65 12.47
C SER A 15 9.39 3.54 12.71
N GLU A 16 9.03 4.38 11.74
CA GLU A 16 7.88 5.27 11.82
C GLU A 16 6.56 4.49 11.84
N LEU A 17 6.42 3.48 10.98
CA LEU A 17 5.22 2.63 10.92
C LEU A 17 5.03 1.83 12.22
N GLN A 18 6.10 1.28 12.79
CA GLN A 18 6.06 0.55 14.05
C GLN A 18 5.72 1.46 15.23
N ALA A 19 6.29 2.68 15.29
CA ALA A 19 5.99 3.64 16.34
C ALA A 19 4.50 4.05 16.32
N LEU A 20 3.95 4.28 15.13
CA LEU A 20 2.52 4.53 14.94
C LEU A 20 1.70 3.31 15.36
N ALA A 21 2.04 2.11 14.91
CA ALA A 21 1.31 0.89 15.24
C ALA A 21 1.25 0.61 16.76
N ARG A 22 2.33 0.88 17.50
CA ARG A 22 2.41 0.68 18.96
C ARG A 22 1.50 1.61 19.73
N SER A 23 1.26 2.81 19.21
CA SER A 23 0.46 3.85 19.85
C SER A 23 -0.95 3.98 19.26
N ASP A 24 -1.30 3.12 18.30
CA ASP A 24 -2.58 3.15 17.62
C ASP A 24 -3.61 2.24 18.31
N ASP A 25 -4.41 2.85 19.17
CA ASP A 25 -5.50 2.26 19.96
C ASP A 25 -6.87 2.34 19.27
N ARG A 26 -6.93 2.91 18.06
CA ARG A 26 -8.19 3.19 17.36
C ARG A 26 -8.67 1.98 16.55
N GLN A 27 -9.97 1.99 16.25
CA GLN A 27 -10.58 0.95 15.42
C GLN A 27 -9.96 0.92 14.02
N ARG A 28 -9.64 -0.28 13.55
CA ARG A 28 -9.08 -0.55 12.23
C ARG A 28 -10.12 -1.27 11.36
N PRO A 29 -10.31 -0.87 10.10
CA PRO A 29 -11.08 -1.66 9.14
C PRO A 29 -10.46 -3.05 8.93
N ALA A 30 -11.23 -3.98 8.38
CA ALA A 30 -10.75 -5.34 8.13
C ALA A 30 -9.53 -5.32 7.18
N GLY A 31 -8.48 -6.07 7.54
CA GLY A 31 -7.24 -6.15 6.75
C GLY A 31 -6.30 -4.94 6.88
N TRP A 32 -6.63 -3.93 7.70
CA TRP A 32 -5.77 -2.76 7.89
C TRP A 32 -4.75 -2.96 9.02
N SER A 33 -3.49 -2.65 8.72
CA SER A 33 -2.37 -2.64 9.66
C SER A 33 -2.44 -1.47 10.65
N LEU A 34 -2.84 -0.29 10.18
CA LEU A 34 -2.98 0.96 10.95
C LEU A 34 -4.41 1.49 10.90
N SER A 35 -4.84 2.27 11.89
CA SER A 35 -6.11 3.00 11.82
C SER A 35 -6.07 4.12 10.78
N PRO A 36 -7.23 4.57 10.24
CA PRO A 36 -7.29 5.70 9.32
C PRO A 36 -6.57 6.96 9.82
N GLN A 37 -6.65 7.25 11.12
CA GLN A 37 -5.97 8.39 11.72
C GLN A 37 -4.45 8.18 11.77
N ALA A 38 -3.98 6.98 12.10
CA ALA A 38 -2.56 6.66 12.08
C ALA A 38 -1.97 6.71 10.66
N VAL A 39 -2.72 6.23 9.65
CA VAL A 39 -2.35 6.38 8.23
C VAL A 39 -2.24 7.85 7.83
N LEU A 40 -3.17 8.71 8.27
CA LEU A 40 -3.10 10.15 8.00
C LEU A 40 -1.89 10.81 8.66
N THR A 41 -1.56 10.46 9.90
CA THR A 41 -0.35 10.95 10.57
C THR A 41 0.91 10.48 9.84
N TYR A 42 0.93 9.23 9.36
CA TYR A 42 2.03 8.72 8.53
C TYR A 42 2.23 9.53 7.25
N LEU A 43 1.15 9.85 6.53
CA LEU A 43 1.23 10.57 5.25
C LEU A 43 1.55 12.05 5.41
N LEU A 44 0.88 12.73 6.35
CA LEU A 44 0.96 14.18 6.53
C LEU A 44 2.06 14.61 7.49
N GLY A 45 2.71 13.65 8.14
CA GLY A 45 3.70 13.90 9.18
C GLY A 45 3.07 14.29 10.52
N GLY A 46 3.89 14.28 11.55
CA GLY A 46 3.48 14.56 12.92
C GLY A 46 4.36 13.85 13.93
N LYS A 47 3.73 13.32 14.98
CA LYS A 47 4.40 12.49 16.00
C LYS A 47 3.54 11.27 16.29
N ALA A 48 4.18 10.13 16.50
CA ALA A 48 3.53 8.97 17.10
C ALA A 48 3.25 9.24 18.59
N GLY A 49 2.42 8.40 19.23
CA GLY A 49 2.02 8.59 20.63
C GLY A 49 3.19 8.48 21.62
N ASP A 50 4.28 7.82 21.25
CA ASP A 50 5.53 7.74 22.01
C ASP A 50 6.46 8.95 21.78
N GLY A 51 6.04 9.91 20.96
CA GLY A 51 6.81 11.11 20.62
C GLY A 51 7.74 10.95 19.41
N THR A 52 7.82 9.76 18.80
CA THR A 52 8.64 9.53 17.62
C THR A 52 8.21 10.46 16.48
N PRO A 53 9.12 11.24 15.88
CA PRO A 53 8.79 12.13 14.78
C PRO A 53 8.46 11.34 13.52
N VAL A 54 7.37 11.70 12.86
CA VAL A 54 6.93 11.10 11.60
C VAL A 54 7.13 12.14 10.50
N THR A 55 7.98 11.83 9.53
CA THR A 55 8.32 12.76 8.44
C THR A 55 7.13 12.83 7.47
N PRO A 56 6.71 13.99 6.94
CA PRO A 56 5.63 14.04 5.95
C PRO A 56 6.03 13.37 4.63
N LYS A 57 5.14 12.52 4.08
CA LYS A 57 5.31 11.83 2.78
C LYS A 57 4.53 12.54 1.67
N TYR A 58 3.51 13.28 2.06
CA TYR A 58 2.72 14.12 1.18
C TYR A 58 2.75 15.56 1.67
N VAL A 59 3.20 16.47 0.81
CA VAL A 59 3.18 17.91 1.05
C VAL A 59 2.12 18.51 0.12
N GLY A 60 0.99 18.90 0.68
CA GLY A 60 -0.14 19.42 -0.09
C GLY A 60 -1.39 19.62 0.76
N ARG A 61 -2.56 19.59 0.12
CA ARG A 61 -3.84 19.81 0.80
C ARG A 61 -4.19 18.59 1.66
N ARG A 62 -4.15 18.72 2.99
CA ARG A 62 -4.54 17.68 3.96
C ARG A 62 -5.87 16.99 3.61
N ARG A 63 -6.88 17.78 3.21
CA ARG A 63 -8.22 17.28 2.84
C ARG A 63 -8.21 16.21 1.73
N LEU A 64 -7.24 16.25 0.82
CA LEU A 64 -7.10 15.22 -0.22
C LEU A 64 -6.72 13.87 0.39
N MET A 65 -5.78 13.85 1.33
CA MET A 65 -5.38 12.60 2.00
C MET A 65 -6.49 12.09 2.92
N GLU A 66 -7.19 12.98 3.63
CA GLU A 66 -8.37 12.61 4.44
C GLU A 66 -9.44 11.93 3.59
N THR A 67 -9.75 12.49 2.42
CA THR A 67 -10.74 11.91 1.50
C THR A 67 -10.26 10.58 0.94
N ALA A 68 -8.98 10.46 0.57
CA ALA A 68 -8.40 9.22 0.06
C ALA A 68 -8.45 8.09 1.09
N VAL A 69 -8.01 8.35 2.32
CA VAL A 69 -8.01 7.37 3.41
C VAL A 69 -9.45 6.99 3.79
N ALA A 70 -10.37 7.96 3.87
CA ALA A 70 -11.78 7.67 4.14
C ALA A 70 -12.42 6.82 3.04
N THR A 71 -12.07 7.06 1.77
CA THR A 71 -12.57 6.25 0.65
C THR A 71 -12.11 4.80 0.78
N LEU A 72 -10.82 4.57 1.01
CA LEU A 72 -10.27 3.23 1.18
C LEU A 72 -10.83 2.52 2.42
N ALA A 73 -11.10 3.25 3.51
CA ALA A 73 -11.67 2.69 4.73
C ALA A 73 -13.13 2.19 4.53
N THR A 74 -13.80 2.62 3.45
CA THR A 74 -15.16 2.20 3.09
C THR A 74 -15.21 1.10 2.02
N ASP A 75 -14.12 0.36 1.84
CA ASP A 75 -14.00 -0.74 0.86
C ASP A 75 -14.24 -0.29 -0.61
N ARG A 76 -13.90 0.98 -0.89
CA ARG A 76 -13.98 1.56 -2.24
C ARG A 76 -12.60 1.70 -2.85
N ALA A 77 -12.53 1.50 -4.17
CA ALA A 77 -11.32 1.77 -4.93
C ALA A 77 -11.00 3.28 -4.97
N LEU A 78 -9.70 3.60 -5.02
CA LEU A 78 -9.18 4.97 -5.09
C LEU A 78 -8.48 5.19 -6.43
N LEU A 79 -8.88 6.24 -7.15
CA LEU A 79 -8.18 6.69 -8.37
C LEU A 79 -7.47 8.02 -8.12
N LEU A 80 -6.13 8.02 -8.26
CA LEU A 80 -5.31 9.22 -8.14
C LEU A 80 -5.12 9.86 -9.52
N LEU A 81 -5.78 10.99 -9.78
CA LEU A 81 -5.69 11.73 -11.03
C LEU A 81 -4.79 12.97 -10.89
N GLY A 82 -3.98 13.25 -11.91
CA GLY A 82 -3.17 14.46 -11.98
C GLY A 82 -2.02 14.37 -12.99
N VAL A 83 -1.41 15.52 -13.27
CA VAL A 83 -0.27 15.68 -14.19
C VAL A 83 0.89 14.75 -13.83
N PRO A 84 1.68 14.23 -14.79
CA PRO A 84 2.89 13.46 -14.49
C PRO A 84 3.82 14.20 -13.50
N GLY A 85 4.47 13.46 -12.60
CA GLY A 85 5.38 14.04 -11.59
C GLY A 85 4.74 14.56 -10.31
N THR A 86 3.42 14.46 -10.13
CA THR A 86 2.72 14.91 -8.89
C THR A 86 2.72 13.88 -7.75
N ALA A 87 3.76 13.04 -7.66
CA ALA A 87 3.95 12.03 -6.60
C ALA A 87 2.81 11.01 -6.43
N LYS A 88 2.00 10.74 -7.47
CA LYS A 88 0.89 9.75 -7.40
C LYS A 88 1.36 8.36 -6.99
N SER A 89 2.39 7.83 -7.66
CA SER A 89 2.97 6.52 -7.36
C SER A 89 3.59 6.46 -5.96
N TRP A 90 4.24 7.54 -5.55
CA TRP A 90 4.80 7.67 -4.20
C TRP A 90 3.71 7.58 -3.13
N VAL A 91 2.63 8.36 -3.27
CA VAL A 91 1.51 8.34 -2.32
C VAL A 91 0.81 6.98 -2.32
N SER A 92 0.62 6.32 -3.47
CA SER A 92 0.00 5.00 -3.51
C SER A 92 0.85 3.93 -2.81
N GLU A 93 2.18 3.96 -2.99
CA GLU A 93 3.10 3.03 -2.30
C GLU A 93 3.03 3.22 -0.77
N HIS A 94 3.04 4.48 -0.32
CA HIS A 94 2.92 4.80 1.11
C HIS A 94 1.55 4.45 1.70
N LEU A 95 0.47 4.61 0.92
CA LEU A 95 -0.86 4.15 1.32
C LEU A 95 -0.89 2.62 1.46
N ALA A 96 -0.34 1.89 0.49
CA ALA A 96 -0.29 0.43 0.51
C ALA A 96 0.51 -0.09 1.72
N ALA A 97 1.71 0.48 1.97
CA ALA A 97 2.52 0.11 3.13
C ALA A 97 1.82 0.43 4.47
N ALA A 98 1.18 1.59 4.60
CA ALA A 98 0.51 1.97 5.84
C ALA A 98 -0.79 1.17 6.09
N ILE A 99 -1.52 0.85 5.03
CA ILE A 99 -2.82 0.15 5.11
C ILE A 99 -2.62 -1.36 5.17
N MET A 100 -1.90 -1.97 4.23
CA MET A 100 -1.78 -3.43 4.12
C MET A 100 -0.45 -3.97 4.65
N GLY A 101 0.54 -3.11 4.89
CA GLY A 101 1.88 -3.54 5.31
C GLY A 101 2.76 -4.04 4.16
N ASP A 102 2.29 -3.97 2.92
CA ASP A 102 2.99 -4.43 1.73
C ASP A 102 2.79 -3.42 0.58
N SER A 103 3.88 -2.81 0.11
CA SER A 103 3.88 -1.90 -1.04
C SER A 103 4.33 -2.55 -2.35
N THR A 104 4.62 -3.85 -2.35
CA THR A 104 5.23 -4.55 -3.49
C THR A 104 4.22 -5.07 -4.52
N LEU A 105 2.93 -5.10 -4.16
CA LEU A 105 1.83 -5.53 -5.02
C LEU A 105 1.45 -4.45 -6.05
N ILE A 106 2.38 -4.13 -6.95
CA ILE A 106 2.21 -3.10 -7.98
C ILE A 106 2.19 -3.73 -9.36
N VAL A 107 1.16 -3.40 -10.15
CA VAL A 107 1.10 -3.71 -11.58
C VAL A 107 1.48 -2.46 -12.36
N GLN A 108 2.58 -2.54 -13.11
CA GLN A 108 2.98 -1.47 -14.03
C GLN A 108 2.28 -1.67 -15.37
N CYS A 109 1.23 -0.90 -15.61
CA CYS A 109 0.49 -0.96 -16.87
C CYS A 109 1.30 -0.28 -17.99
N THR A 110 1.49 -1.01 -19.08
CA THR A 110 2.02 -0.49 -20.34
C THR A 110 0.96 -0.67 -21.45
N ALA A 111 1.19 -0.09 -22.62
CA ALA A 111 0.27 -0.28 -23.75
C ALA A 111 0.12 -1.75 -24.18
N GLY A 112 1.10 -2.62 -23.84
CA GLY A 112 1.08 -4.05 -24.14
C GLY A 112 0.62 -4.94 -22.98
N THR A 113 0.16 -4.36 -21.87
CA THR A 113 -0.34 -5.16 -20.74
C THR A 113 -1.74 -5.68 -21.08
N ASP A 114 -1.82 -6.98 -21.39
CA ASP A 114 -3.08 -7.66 -21.64
C ASP A 114 -3.73 -8.17 -20.35
N GLU A 115 -4.99 -8.63 -20.45
CA GLU A 115 -5.74 -9.15 -19.31
C GLU A 115 -5.13 -10.43 -18.71
N ASN A 116 -4.49 -11.27 -19.53
CA ASN A 116 -3.90 -12.52 -19.09
C ASN A 116 -2.66 -12.28 -18.20
N GLN A 117 -2.01 -11.12 -18.35
CA GLN A 117 -0.91 -10.71 -17.47
C GLN A 117 -1.38 -10.23 -16.09
N ILE A 118 -2.69 -9.97 -15.91
CA ILE A 118 -3.26 -9.45 -14.67
C ILE A 118 -4.11 -10.51 -13.94
N ARG A 119 -4.81 -11.37 -14.69
CA ARG A 119 -5.71 -12.37 -14.12
C ARG A 119 -4.97 -13.67 -13.81
N TYR A 120 -5.27 -14.23 -12.63
CA TYR A 120 -4.91 -15.61 -12.33
C TYR A 120 -5.64 -16.57 -13.28
N GLY A 121 -4.87 -17.43 -13.93
CA GLY A 121 -5.31 -18.53 -14.76
C GLY A 121 -4.96 -19.88 -14.15
N TRP A 122 -5.32 -20.95 -14.87
CA TRP A 122 -4.98 -22.31 -14.49
C TRP A 122 -3.99 -22.91 -15.47
N ASN A 123 -2.92 -23.50 -14.95
CA ASN A 123 -2.14 -24.49 -15.69
C ASN A 123 -2.96 -25.79 -15.76
N TYR A 124 -3.70 -25.97 -16.85
CA TYR A 124 -4.58 -27.12 -17.03
C TYR A 124 -3.88 -28.48 -16.92
N ALA A 125 -2.62 -28.59 -17.35
CA ALA A 125 -1.88 -29.84 -17.22
C ALA A 125 -1.64 -30.21 -15.74
N GLN A 126 -1.27 -29.22 -14.92
CA GLN A 126 -1.13 -29.43 -13.48
C GLN A 126 -2.47 -29.62 -12.78
N LEU A 127 -3.50 -28.88 -13.16
CA LEU A 127 -4.84 -29.00 -12.62
C LEU A 127 -5.42 -30.40 -12.85
N LEU A 128 -5.22 -30.97 -14.03
CA LEU A 128 -5.67 -32.34 -14.35
C LEU A 128 -4.85 -33.42 -13.62
N ALA A 129 -3.55 -33.20 -13.45
CA ALA A 129 -2.66 -34.19 -12.84
C ALA A 129 -2.71 -34.20 -11.31
N LYS A 130 -2.85 -33.03 -10.68
CA LYS A 130 -2.72 -32.85 -9.22
C LYS A 130 -3.98 -32.28 -8.56
N GLY A 131 -4.99 -31.92 -9.34
CA GLY A 131 -6.18 -31.23 -8.84
C GLY A 131 -5.95 -29.74 -8.57
N PRO A 132 -6.97 -29.03 -8.04
CA PRO A 132 -6.87 -27.61 -7.72
C PRO A 132 -5.82 -27.37 -6.62
N SER A 133 -4.73 -26.68 -6.96
CA SER A 133 -3.65 -26.34 -6.03
C SER A 133 -3.04 -24.98 -6.37
N GLN A 134 -2.32 -24.36 -5.43
CA GLN A 134 -1.58 -23.12 -5.69
C GLN A 134 -0.55 -23.31 -6.81
N ASP A 135 0.08 -24.48 -6.90
CA ASP A 135 1.03 -24.82 -7.97
C ASP A 135 0.38 -24.82 -9.36
N ALA A 136 -0.93 -25.07 -9.44
CA ALA A 136 -1.70 -25.05 -10.68
C ALA A 136 -2.20 -23.65 -11.05
N LEU A 137 -2.11 -22.66 -10.16
CA LEU A 137 -2.49 -21.27 -10.44
C LEU A 137 -1.32 -20.57 -11.16
N VAL A 138 -1.60 -19.82 -12.22
CA VAL A 138 -0.60 -19.06 -13.01
C VAL A 138 -1.01 -17.61 -13.11
#